data_AF-A0A1R3TSH6-F1
#
_entry.id   AF-A0A1R3TSH6-F1
#
_cell.length_a   1.000
_cell.length_b   1.000
_cell.length_c   1.000
_cell.angle_alpha   90.00
_cell.angle_beta   90.00
_cell.angle_gamma   90.00
#
_symmetry.space_group_name_H-M   'P 1'
#
loop_
_entity.id
_entity.type
_entity.pdbx_description
1 polymer ?
#
loop_
_entity_poly.entity_id
_entity_poly.type
_entity_poly.pdbx_seq_one_letter_code
_entity_poly.pdbx_strand_id
1 'polypeptide(L)'
;MMHSIDARVELRRLEEACRQTRHQIGLIERQIIRKMTALVPSLGQRRPGHHRGKRLEPEAFLCRYRSSLAAITAERQPEIDALSSRLARQEAAIASFHARISLMHDCAGAGQGTNDDRDPSRSGGRTVQRDLMH
;
A
#
# COMPACT_ATOMS: atom_id res chain seq x y z
N MET A 1 4.95 -34.61 0.52
CA MET A 1 4.20 -33.34 0.73
C MET A 1 4.86 -32.51 1.84
N MET A 2 6.04 -31.95 1.59
CA MET A 2 6.78 -31.08 2.54
C MET A 2 6.69 -29.59 2.15
N HIS A 3 5.70 -29.19 1.33
CA HIS A 3 5.72 -27.92 0.62
C HIS A 3 4.83 -26.81 1.20
N SER A 4 4.02 -27.10 2.23
CA SER A 4 3.12 -26.09 2.83
C SER A 4 3.77 -25.28 3.95
N ILE A 5 4.66 -25.88 4.73
CA ILE A 5 5.34 -25.21 5.85
C ILE A 5 6.43 -24.27 5.30
N ASP A 6 7.26 -24.75 4.38
CA ASP A 6 8.30 -23.94 3.75
C ASP A 6 7.72 -22.73 2.99
N ALA A 7 6.59 -22.92 2.31
CA ALA A 7 5.82 -21.87 1.67
C ALA A 7 5.34 -20.78 2.65
N ARG A 8 4.80 -21.19 3.81
CA ARG A 8 4.36 -20.26 4.87
C ARG A 8 5.53 -19.52 5.52
N VAL A 9 6.66 -20.18 5.71
CA VAL A 9 7.88 -19.56 6.25
C VAL A 9 8.41 -18.50 5.29
N GLU A 10 8.44 -18.79 3.99
CA GLU A 10 8.92 -17.84 2.98
C GLU A 10 7.99 -16.63 2.82
N LEU A 11 6.67 -16.85 2.87
CA LEU A 11 5.69 -15.76 2.89
C LEU A 11 5.90 -14.82 4.10
N ARG A 12 6.07 -15.38 5.30
CA ARG A 12 6.34 -14.58 6.50
C ARG A 12 7.63 -13.78 6.39
N ARG A 13 8.67 -14.32 5.74
CA ARG A 13 9.93 -13.60 5.49
C ARG A 13 9.73 -12.43 4.53
N LEU A 14 8.96 -12.62 3.46
CA LEU A 14 8.63 -11.55 2.50
C LEU A 14 7.79 -10.44 3.16
N GLU A 15 6.80 -10.81 3.97
CA GLU A 15 5.98 -9.85 4.73
C GLU A 15 6.82 -9.03 5.73
N GLU A 16 7.76 -9.68 6.42
CA GLU A 16 8.67 -9.00 7.34
C GLU A 16 9.60 -8.04 6.60
N ALA A 17 10.12 -8.44 5.44
CA ALA A 17 10.93 -7.57 4.58
C ALA A 17 10.13 -6.34 4.09
N CYS A 18 8.83 -6.48 3.80
CA CYS A 18 7.95 -5.35 3.51
C CYS A 18 7.80 -4.42 4.71
N ARG A 19 7.54 -4.96 5.92
CA ARG A 19 7.43 -4.17 7.15
C ARG A 19 8.70 -3.37 7.43
N GLN A 20 9.86 -4.00 7.27
CA GLN A 20 11.16 -3.35 7.44
C GLN A 20 11.37 -2.22 6.42
N THR A 21 11.07 -2.45 5.14
CA THR A 21 11.21 -1.44 4.09
C THR A 21 10.28 -0.23 4.33
N ARG A 22 9.01 -0.48 4.70
CA ARG A 22 8.06 0.57 5.10
C ARG A 22 8.54 1.34 6.33
N HIS A 23 9.11 0.64 7.32
CA HIS A 23 9.67 1.28 8.51
C HIS A 23 10.86 2.18 8.16
N GLN A 24 11.73 1.76 7.24
CA GLN A 24 12.86 2.56 6.76
C GLN A 24 12.40 3.85 6.08
N ILE A 25 11.38 3.78 5.21
CA ILE A 25 10.77 4.97 4.61
C ILE A 25 10.27 5.92 5.71
N GLY A 26 9.53 5.40 6.70
CA GLY A 26 9.06 6.21 7.82
C GLY A 26 10.20 6.80 8.69
N LEU A 27 11.35 6.13 8.81
CA LEU A 27 12.52 6.68 9.49
C LEU A 27 13.12 7.87 8.72
N ILE A 28 13.19 7.78 7.40
CA ILE A 28 13.67 8.86 6.53
C ILE A 28 12.73 10.06 6.64
N GLU A 29 11.42 9.86 6.54
CA GLU A 29 10.43 10.93 6.72
C GLU A 29 10.57 11.63 8.07
N ARG A 30 10.72 10.86 9.15
CA ARG A 30 10.97 11.42 10.49
C ARG A 30 12.29 12.19 10.57
N GLN A 31 13.34 11.75 9.86
CA GLN A 31 14.60 12.49 9.79
C GLN A 31 14.43 13.82 9.04
N ILE A 32 13.68 13.84 7.93
CA ILE A 32 13.36 15.06 7.18
C ILE A 32 12.64 16.04 8.10
N ILE A 33 11.58 15.60 8.79
CA ILE A 33 10.82 16.45 9.72
C ILE A 33 11.72 16.98 10.84
N ARG A 34 12.53 16.12 11.48
CA ARG A 34 13.44 16.56 12.56
C ARG A 34 14.46 17.57 12.08
N LYS A 35 15.10 17.35 10.93
CA LYS A 35 16.03 18.32 10.34
C LYS A 35 15.33 19.64 10.06
N MET A 36 14.11 19.59 9.52
CA MET A 36 13.33 20.80 9.23
C MET A 36 13.00 21.58 10.50
N THR A 37 12.50 20.92 11.55
CA THR A 37 12.17 21.55 12.83
C THR A 37 13.41 22.16 13.50
N ALA A 38 14.57 21.51 13.40
CA ALA A 38 15.83 22.05 13.91
C ALA A 38 16.30 23.31 13.17
N LEU A 39 15.92 23.48 11.90
CA LEU A 39 16.26 24.67 11.11
C LEU A 39 15.34 25.86 11.38
N VAL A 40 14.11 25.67 11.89
CA VAL A 40 13.13 26.74 12.13
C VAL A 40 13.70 27.91 12.96
N PRO A 41 14.40 27.70 14.09
CA PRO A 41 14.98 28.80 14.86
C PRO A 41 16.04 29.58 14.07
N SER A 42 16.89 28.87 13.31
CA SER A 42 17.95 29.49 12.49
C SER A 42 17.40 30.28 11.30
N LEU A 43 16.26 29.87 10.73
CA LEU A 43 15.55 30.61 9.68
C LEU A 43 14.90 31.90 10.21
N GLY A 44 14.60 31.94 11.51
CA GLY A 44 14.07 33.11 12.21
C GLY A 44 15.14 34.05 12.78
N GLN A 45 16.39 33.58 12.95
CA GLN A 45 17.46 34.36 13.56
C GLN A 45 18.08 35.33 12.54
N ARG A 46 17.78 36.62 12.72
CA ARG A 46 18.29 37.74 11.91
C ARG A 46 19.82 37.80 11.95
N ARG A 47 20.43 38.17 10.81
CA ARG A 47 21.80 38.73 10.79
C ARG A 47 21.84 39.96 11.71
N PRO A 48 22.81 40.06 12.65
CA PRO A 48 22.96 41.24 13.49
C PRO A 48 23.31 42.43 12.59
N GLY A 49 22.35 43.33 12.37
CA GLY A 49 22.50 44.44 11.42
C GLY A 49 21.20 44.87 10.73
N HIS A 50 20.15 44.04 10.75
CA HIS A 50 18.84 44.39 10.18
C HIS A 50 17.99 45.20 11.18
N HIS A 51 18.52 46.34 11.62
CA HIS A 51 17.80 47.29 12.47
C HIS A 51 17.37 48.50 11.65
N ARG A 52 16.09 48.51 11.27
CA ARG A 52 15.14 49.65 11.32
C ARG A 52 14.05 49.47 10.26
N GLY A 53 12.82 49.28 10.71
CA GLY A 53 11.62 49.64 9.95
C GLY A 53 10.98 48.58 9.05
N LYS A 54 11.72 47.65 8.45
CA LYS A 54 11.08 46.67 7.54
C LYS A 54 10.53 45.47 8.31
N ARG A 55 9.20 45.36 8.39
CA ARG A 55 8.51 44.10 8.73
C ARG A 55 9.16 43.01 7.88
N LEU A 56 9.56 41.90 8.50
CA LEU A 56 9.98 40.74 7.73
C LEU A 56 8.84 40.44 6.76
N GLU A 57 9.09 40.48 5.46
CA GLU A 57 8.13 39.95 4.48
C GLU A 57 7.91 38.49 4.88
N PRO A 58 6.71 38.12 5.40
CA PRO A 58 6.43 36.74 5.78
C PRO A 58 6.71 35.78 4.62
N GLU A 59 6.55 36.29 3.41
CA GLU A 59 6.86 35.63 2.16
C GLU A 59 8.34 35.25 2.01
N ALA A 60 9.27 36.09 2.46
CA ALA A 60 10.70 35.79 2.39
C ALA A 60 11.10 34.65 3.35
N PHE A 61 10.41 34.52 4.48
CA PHE A 61 10.58 33.38 5.39
C PHE A 61 10.01 32.10 4.76
N LEU A 62 8.78 32.16 4.25
CA LEU A 62 8.12 31.01 3.61
C LEU A 62 8.91 30.52 2.39
N CYS A 63 9.48 31.42 1.60
CA CYS A 63 10.32 31.08 0.45
C CYS A 63 11.58 30.31 0.89
N ARG A 64 12.30 30.79 1.92
CA ARG A 64 13.47 30.08 2.49
C ARG A 64 13.09 28.74 3.10
N TYR A 65 11.95 28.67 3.79
CA TYR A 65 11.42 27.45 4.36
C TYR A 65 11.12 26.40 3.28
N ARG A 66 10.38 26.79 2.23
CA ARG A 66 10.02 25.90 1.11
C ARG A 66 11.25 25.44 0.33
N SER A 67 12.19 26.34 0.08
CA SER A 67 13.46 26.01 -0.59
C SER A 67 14.30 25.02 0.23
N SER A 68 14.39 25.22 1.55
CA SER A 68 15.12 24.31 2.44
C SER A 68 14.46 22.93 2.51
N LEU A 69 13.12 22.88 2.58
CA LEU A 69 12.37 21.63 2.56
C LEU A 69 12.58 20.89 1.23
N ALA A 70 12.51 21.60 0.10
CA ALA A 70 12.75 21.02 -1.21
C ALA A 70 14.17 20.45 -1.33
N ALA A 71 15.19 21.14 -0.81
CA ALA A 71 16.56 20.65 -0.81
C ALA A 71 16.72 19.38 0.03
N ILE A 72 16.21 19.38 1.27
CA ILE A 72 16.29 18.21 2.17
C ILE A 72 15.53 17.02 1.58
N THR A 73 14.36 17.24 0.98
CA THR A 73 13.60 16.18 0.32
C THR A 73 14.33 15.68 -0.92
N ALA A 74 14.88 16.56 -1.77
CA ALA A 74 15.62 16.18 -2.96
C ALA A 74 16.85 15.32 -2.65
N GLU A 75 17.58 15.62 -1.58
CA GLU A 75 18.71 14.80 -1.12
C GLU A 75 18.29 13.36 -0.73
N ARG A 76 17.04 13.17 -0.28
CA ARG A 76 16.52 11.88 0.20
C ARG A 76 15.60 11.18 -0.80
N GLN A 77 15.16 11.89 -1.82
CA GLN A 77 14.27 11.38 -2.86
C GLN A 77 14.79 10.12 -3.54
N PRO A 78 16.06 10.01 -3.98
CA PRO A 78 16.53 8.78 -4.63
C PRO A 78 16.50 7.56 -3.70
N GLU A 79 16.72 7.77 -2.40
CA GLU A 79 16.63 6.71 -1.40
C GLU A 79 15.17 6.27 -1.18
N ILE A 80 14.25 7.23 -1.07
CA ILE A 80 12.81 6.97 -0.96
C ILE A 80 12.29 6.23 -2.20
N ASP A 81 12.68 6.65 -3.39
CA ASP A 81 12.26 6.04 -4.66
C ASP A 81 12.82 4.62 -4.80
N ALA A 82 14.07 4.40 -4.40
CA ALA A 82 14.69 3.07 -4.39
C ALA A 82 13.96 2.13 -3.42
N LEU A 83 13.64 2.59 -2.20
CA LEU A 83 12.90 1.79 -1.22
C LEU A 83 11.45 1.55 -1.68
N SER A 84 10.80 2.54 -2.29
CA SER A 84 9.43 2.42 -2.79
C SER A 84 9.34 1.43 -3.96
N SER A 85 10.28 1.47 -4.90
CA SER A 85 10.35 0.49 -5.99
C SER A 85 10.68 -0.92 -5.48
N ARG A 86 11.48 -1.04 -4.41
CA ARG A 86 11.73 -2.33 -3.74
C ARG A 86 10.46 -2.85 -3.07
N LEU A 87 9.72 -1.99 -2.38
CA LEU A 87 8.45 -2.34 -1.75
C LEU A 87 7.43 -2.85 -2.77
N ALA A 88 7.25 -2.13 -3.88
CA ALA A 88 6.34 -2.54 -4.96
C ALA A 88 6.69 -3.93 -5.52
N ARG A 89 7.99 -4.23 -5.69
CA ARG A 89 8.46 -5.57 -6.12
C ARG A 89 8.17 -6.66 -5.09
N GLN A 90 8.35 -6.37 -3.81
CA GLN A 90 8.04 -7.32 -2.73
C GLN A 90 6.53 -7.59 -2.64
N GLU A 91 5.71 -6.55 -2.75
CA GLU A 91 4.25 -6.67 -2.76
C GLU A 91 3.74 -7.47 -3.97
N ALA A 92 4.31 -7.24 -5.16
CA ALA A 92 4.01 -8.03 -6.35
C ALA A 92 4.40 -9.51 -6.18
N ALA A 93 5.55 -9.79 -5.56
CA ALA A 93 5.98 -11.15 -5.26
C ALA A 93 5.00 -11.86 -4.31
N ILE A 94 4.56 -11.19 -3.24
CA ILE A 94 3.54 -11.68 -2.32
C ILE A 94 2.22 -11.96 -3.06
N ALA A 95 1.74 -11.03 -3.88
CA ALA A 95 0.50 -11.21 -4.65
C ALA A 95 0.59 -12.43 -5.60
N SER A 96 1.72 -12.60 -6.29
CA SER A 96 1.95 -13.76 -7.17
C SER A 96 1.98 -15.08 -6.40
N PHE A 97 2.46 -15.06 -5.17
CA PHE A 97 2.51 -16.21 -4.29
C PHE A 97 1.12 -16.63 -3.83
N HIS A 98 0.29 -15.66 -3.41
CA HIS A 98 -1.12 -15.91 -3.08
C HIS A 98 -1.91 -16.44 -4.28
N ALA A 99 -1.71 -15.86 -5.47
CA ALA A 99 -2.36 -16.33 -6.70
C ALA A 99 -2.01 -17.78 -7.02
N ARG A 100 -0.73 -18.17 -6.86
CA ARG A 100 -0.27 -19.55 -7.08
C ARG A 100 -0.91 -20.52 -6.08
N ILE A 101 -0.99 -20.13 -4.80
CA ILE A 101 -1.65 -20.96 -3.77
C ILE A 101 -3.14 -21.12 -4.09
N SER A 102 -3.84 -20.04 -4.44
CA SER A 102 -5.26 -20.10 -4.80
C SER A 102 -5.49 -21.06 -5.97
N LEU A 103 -4.70 -20.92 -7.04
CA LEU A 103 -4.79 -21.80 -8.22
C LEU A 103 -4.58 -23.28 -7.86
N MET A 104 -3.65 -23.60 -6.96
CA MET A 104 -3.44 -24.99 -6.51
C MET A 104 -4.62 -25.53 -5.70
N HIS A 105 -5.31 -24.68 -4.92
CA HIS A 105 -6.51 -25.07 -4.19
C HIS A 105 -7.73 -25.22 -5.11
N ASP A 106 -7.89 -24.34 -6.10
CA ASP A 106 -8.99 -24.37 -7.06
C ASP A 106 -8.91 -25.63 -7.97
N CYS A 107 -7.70 -26.03 -8.38
CA CYS A 107 -7.49 -27.28 -9.13
C CYS A 107 -7.72 -28.55 -8.30
N ALA A 108 -7.56 -28.50 -6.97
CA ALA A 108 -7.82 -29.64 -6.09
C ALA A 108 -9.33 -29.89 -5.84
N GLY A 109 -10.19 -28.88 -6.09
CA GLY A 109 -11.65 -28.98 -5.97
C GLY A 109 -12.38 -29.44 -7.23
N ALA A 110 -11.73 -29.43 -8.40
CA ALA A 110 -12.37 -29.75 -9.68
C ALA A 110 -12.63 -31.26 -9.93
N GLY A 111 -12.31 -32.13 -8.97
CA GLY A 111 -12.52 -33.59 -9.06
C GLY A 111 -13.84 -34.11 -8.48
N GLN A 112 -14.70 -33.24 -7.94
CA GLN A 112 -15.96 -33.65 -7.29
C GLN A 112 -17.17 -33.28 -8.15
N GLY A 113 -17.16 -33.80 -9.38
CA GLY A 113 -18.19 -33.54 -10.38
C GLY A 113 -18.38 -34.73 -11.29
N THR A 114 -18.75 -35.89 -10.73
CA THR A 114 -19.36 -36.95 -11.53
C THR A 114 -20.39 -37.72 -10.71
N ASN A 115 -21.61 -37.69 -11.24
CA ASN A 115 -22.70 -38.66 -11.06
C ASN A 115 -23.59 -38.46 -9.82
N ASP A 116 -24.68 -37.71 -10.01
CA ASP A 116 -25.98 -38.37 -9.85
C ASP A 116 -27.00 -37.73 -10.80
N ASP A 117 -26.93 -38.18 -12.06
CA ASP A 117 -28.00 -38.03 -13.04
C ASP A 117 -28.74 -39.38 -13.08
N ARG A 118 -29.83 -39.49 -12.31
CA ARG A 118 -30.88 -40.51 -12.48
C ARG A 118 -32.26 -39.88 -12.23
N ASP A 119 -32.79 -39.37 -13.33
CA ASP A 119 -34.19 -39.17 -13.76
C ASP A 119 -35.15 -40.35 -13.39
N PRO A 120 -36.49 -40.37 -13.64
CA PRO A 120 -37.54 -39.34 -13.84
C PRO A 120 -38.82 -39.58 -12.97
N SER A 121 -39.80 -38.68 -13.07
CA SER A 121 -41.26 -38.92 -12.86
C SER A 121 -41.84 -38.92 -11.44
N ARG A 122 -42.53 -37.84 -11.03
CA ARG A 122 -43.88 -37.95 -10.41
C ARG A 122 -44.62 -36.60 -10.31
N SER A 123 -45.79 -36.56 -10.95
CA SER A 123 -47.05 -35.98 -10.43
C SER A 123 -47.03 -34.52 -9.97
N GLY A 124 -47.63 -33.57 -10.68
CA GLY A 124 -49.05 -33.54 -11.03
C GLY A 124 -49.69 -32.34 -10.30
N GLY A 125 -50.22 -31.37 -11.04
CA GLY A 125 -50.80 -30.17 -10.45
C GLY A 125 -51.26 -29.15 -11.48
N ARG A 126 -52.34 -29.49 -12.20
CA ARG A 126 -53.16 -28.50 -12.92
C ARG A 126 -53.67 -27.46 -11.93
N THR A 127 -53.61 -26.19 -12.30
CA THR A 127 -54.72 -25.28 -12.04
C THR A 127 -54.89 -24.35 -13.24
N VAL A 128 -56.04 -24.52 -13.88
CA VAL A 128 -56.55 -23.72 -14.97
C VAL A 128 -57.46 -22.67 -14.33
N GLN A 129 -57.21 -21.38 -14.54
CA GLN A 129 -58.19 -20.30 -14.35
C GLN A 129 -57.61 -19.08 -15.08
N ARG A 130 -57.98 -18.74 -16.32
CA ARG A 130 -59.29 -18.50 -16.95
C ARG A 130 -60.05 -17.32 -16.32
N ASP A 131 -60.46 -16.45 -17.24
CA ASP A 131 -61.30 -15.23 -17.14
C ASP A 131 -60.52 -13.98 -16.69
N LEU A 132 -60.18 -12.99 -17.55
CA LEU A 132 -60.92 -12.30 -18.62
C LEU A 132 -62.28 -11.77 -18.14
N MET A 133 -62.35 -10.48 -17.80
CA MET A 133 -63.55 -9.65 -17.97
C MET A 133 -63.15 -8.17 -17.90
N HIS A 134 -63.87 -7.39 -18.71
CA HIS A 134 -63.77 -5.96 -18.99
C HIS A 134 -63.87 -5.04 -17.78
#